data_AF-A0A3D0USG2-F1
#
_entry.id   AF-A0A3D0USG2-F1
#
_cell.length_a   1.000
_cell.length_b   1.000
_cell.length_c   1.000
_cell.angle_alpha   90.00
_cell.angle_beta   90.00
_cell.angle_gamma   90.00
#
_symmetry.space_group_name_H-M   'P 1'
#
loop_
_entity.id
_entity.type
_entity.pdbx_description
1 polymer ?
#
loop_
_entity_poly.entity_id
_entity_poly.type
_entity_poly.pdbx_seq_one_letter_code
_entity_poly.pdbx_strand_id
1 'polypeptide(L)'
;MEYGKILNRSVNIVWQNKFLIVLGILVALGSGSFGGGGGGGGSGNGQPFGDVGQVPQIDDVTAGLAVGVIVALVCVILIVFMAIWIVLWAVSTIARGGLIASVDTIESGEKSSFSQAWGAGWHRAWTLLGISILPAIPGFILLLVVLLALGAYGGFFALFGDTFAPLVGTAGLGITIAVLACILVPIVLVLSILRNFAERACMLENLGVIDSYRRGTNVLTSNLGEAIILFLLQIAIFIVLGILLFLPGLILILCCCLWPLLLVVQGAVSAFLSALWTLAWRTWTGEPPLVEKAPQAV
;
A
#
# COMPACT_ATOMS: atom_id res chain seq x y z
N MET A 1 -5.48 21.18 19.87
CA MET A 1 -4.97 19.85 20.26
C MET A 1 -3.52 19.93 20.76
N GLU A 2 -3.10 19.17 21.78
CA GLU A 2 -1.70 19.08 22.22
C GLU A 2 -0.91 18.03 21.42
N TYR A 3 -0.37 18.41 20.26
CA TYR A 3 0.30 17.47 19.34
C TYR A 3 1.45 16.67 19.97
N GLY A 4 2.24 17.31 20.84
CA GLY A 4 3.35 16.64 21.54
C GLY A 4 2.87 15.53 22.49
N LYS A 5 1.73 15.73 23.17
CA LYS A 5 1.14 14.72 24.06
C LYS A 5 0.67 13.51 23.25
N ILE A 6 0.02 13.72 22.12
CA ILE A 6 -0.46 12.64 21.24
C ILE A 6 0.71 11.85 20.66
N LEU A 7 1.77 12.52 20.21
CA LEU A 7 2.96 11.85 19.68
C LEU A 7 3.66 10.99 20.72
N ASN A 8 3.93 11.56 21.90
CA ASN A 8 4.57 10.81 22.96
C ASN A 8 3.70 9.64 23.40
N ARG A 9 2.38 9.84 23.43
CA ARG A 9 1.43 8.80 23.77
C ARG A 9 1.40 7.67 22.74
N SER A 10 1.35 7.97 21.44
CA SER A 10 1.34 6.94 20.40
C SER A 10 2.64 6.13 20.37
N VAL A 11 3.79 6.78 20.59
CA VAL A 11 5.08 6.10 20.81
C VAL A 11 4.99 5.15 22.01
N ASN A 12 4.54 5.65 23.16
CA ASN A 12 4.46 4.88 24.39
C ASN A 12 3.52 3.66 24.27
N ILE A 13 2.36 3.81 23.62
CA ILE A 13 1.43 2.71 23.35
C ILE A 13 2.13 1.58 22.58
N VAL A 14 2.84 1.92 21.49
CA VAL A 14 3.52 0.94 20.64
C VAL A 14 4.64 0.22 21.38
N TRP A 15 5.45 0.95 22.16
CA TRP A 15 6.58 0.36 22.90
C TRP A 15 6.13 -0.49 24.09
N GLN A 16 5.08 -0.07 24.82
CA GLN A 16 4.52 -0.86 25.92
C GLN A 16 3.78 -2.11 25.42
N ASN A 17 3.26 -2.09 24.18
CA ASN A 17 2.45 -3.17 23.62
C ASN A 17 3.09 -3.72 22.35
N LYS A 18 4.16 -4.51 22.50
CA LYS A 18 4.97 -5.06 21.39
C LYS A 18 4.17 -5.87 20.37
N PHE A 19 3.00 -6.41 20.72
CA PHE A 19 2.14 -7.10 19.76
C PHE A 19 1.59 -6.18 18.66
N LEU A 20 1.52 -4.86 18.90
CA LEU A 20 1.16 -3.88 17.87
C LEU A 20 2.19 -3.83 16.74
N ILE A 21 3.47 -4.05 17.05
CA ILE A 21 4.53 -4.13 16.03
C ILE A 21 4.29 -5.34 15.13
N VAL A 22 3.87 -6.48 15.70
CA VAL A 22 3.56 -7.70 14.93
C VAL A 22 2.39 -7.45 13.97
N LEU A 23 1.32 -6.80 14.44
CA LEU A 23 0.22 -6.39 13.56
C LEU A 23 0.70 -5.40 12.50
N GLY A 24 1.58 -4.45 12.87
CA GLY A 24 2.21 -3.55 11.93
C GLY A 24 3.03 -4.25 10.85
N ILE A 25 3.75 -5.33 11.18
CA ILE A 25 4.47 -6.15 10.19
C ILE A 25 3.48 -6.74 9.18
N LEU A 26 2.34 -7.28 9.65
CA LEU A 26 1.28 -7.79 8.78
C LEU A 26 0.72 -6.68 7.87
N VAL A 27 0.56 -5.47 8.42
CA VAL A 27 0.15 -4.29 7.64
C VAL A 27 1.18 -3.96 6.56
N ALA A 28 2.47 -3.94 6.90
CA ALA A 28 3.56 -3.61 6.00
C ALA A 28 3.66 -4.62 4.85
N LEU A 29 3.55 -5.93 5.14
CA LEU A 29 3.65 -7.00 4.15
C LEU A 29 2.57 -6.91 3.05
N GLY A 30 1.32 -6.60 3.42
CA GLY A 30 0.24 -6.45 2.44
C GLY A 30 0.09 -5.05 1.85
N SER A 31 0.93 -4.08 2.25
CA SER A 31 0.92 -2.73 1.68
C SER A 31 1.64 -2.61 0.33
N GLY A 32 2.23 -3.71 -0.16
CA GLY A 32 2.67 -3.82 -1.55
C GLY A 32 3.86 -2.96 -1.95
N SER A 33 4.56 -2.32 -1.00
CA SER A 33 5.81 -1.60 -1.29
C SER A 33 7.00 -2.57 -1.37
N PHE A 34 6.84 -3.63 -2.17
CA PHE A 34 8.00 -4.37 -2.69
C PHE A 34 8.47 -3.56 -3.89
N GLY A 35 9.61 -2.90 -3.74
CA GLY A 35 10.19 -1.99 -4.73
C GLY A 35 10.18 -2.59 -6.14
N GLY A 36 9.16 -2.22 -6.92
CA GLY A 36 9.21 -2.26 -8.36
C GLY A 36 10.13 -1.14 -8.81
N GLY A 37 11.43 -1.43 -8.86
CA GLY A 37 12.36 -0.62 -9.62
C GLY A 37 11.86 -0.57 -11.05
N GLY A 38 11.22 0.55 -11.41
CA GLY A 38 10.95 0.89 -12.80
C GLY A 38 12.31 0.99 -13.49
N GLY A 39 12.66 -0.06 -14.23
CA GLY A 39 13.81 -0.07 -15.10
C GLY A 39 13.76 1.16 -15.99
N GLY A 40 14.84 1.95 -15.92
CA GLY A 40 15.00 3.16 -16.71
C GLY A 40 14.74 2.88 -18.18
N GLY A 41 14.01 3.81 -18.81
CA GLY A 41 13.95 3.90 -20.26
C GLY A 41 15.35 4.11 -20.81
N GLY A 42 16.00 3.02 -21.20
CA GLY A 42 17.15 3.06 -22.06
C GLY A 42 16.68 3.58 -23.41
N SER A 43 17.09 4.80 -23.76
CA SER A 43 17.12 5.26 -25.14
C SER A 43 18.09 4.36 -25.91
N GLY A 44 17.59 3.22 -26.38
CA GLY A 44 18.28 2.32 -27.28
C GLY A 44 18.23 2.94 -28.67
N ASN A 45 19.26 3.72 -28.99
CA ASN A 45 19.60 4.02 -30.38
C ASN A 45 19.70 2.66 -31.09
N GLY A 46 18.81 2.40 -32.05
CA GLY A 46 18.71 1.12 -32.75
C GLY A 46 20.00 0.80 -33.50
N GLN A 47 20.94 0.15 -32.84
CA GLN A 47 21.99 -0.60 -33.51
C GLN A 47 21.44 -2.01 -33.73
N PRO A 48 21.40 -2.49 -34.98
CA PRO A 48 21.08 -3.89 -35.23
C PRO A 48 22.11 -4.73 -34.49
N PHE A 49 21.64 -5.64 -33.63
CA PHE A 49 22.49 -6.63 -33.00
C PHE A 49 23.30 -7.32 -34.10
N GLY A 50 24.62 -7.24 -34.00
CA GLY A 50 25.53 -7.91 -34.90
C GLY A 50 25.21 -9.40 -34.92
N ASP A 51 25.24 -9.96 -36.14
CA ASP A 51 25.02 -11.36 -36.49
C ASP A 51 25.56 -12.30 -35.42
N VAL A 52 24.67 -12.78 -34.55
CA VAL A 52 24.97 -13.79 -33.54
C VAL A 52 25.14 -15.09 -34.31
N GLY A 53 26.41 -15.49 -34.49
CA GLY A 53 26.81 -16.64 -35.28
C GLY A 53 25.87 -17.85 -35.08
N GLN A 54 25.47 -18.42 -36.22
CA GLN A 54 24.63 -19.60 -36.39
C GLN A 54 24.29 -20.36 -35.09
N VAL A 55 23.16 -19.98 -34.49
CA VAL A 55 22.49 -20.78 -33.48
C VAL A 55 22.13 -22.15 -34.07
N PRO A 56 22.43 -23.27 -33.39
CA PRO A 56 22.05 -24.60 -33.83
C PRO A 56 20.56 -24.65 -34.13
N GLN A 57 20.19 -25.14 -35.30
CA GLN A 57 18.81 -25.23 -35.76
C GLN A 57 18.09 -26.30 -34.93
N ILE A 58 17.35 -25.84 -33.92
CA ILE A 58 16.50 -26.69 -33.07
C ILE A 58 15.23 -27.01 -33.87
N ASP A 59 14.85 -28.29 -33.97
CA ASP A 59 13.64 -28.71 -34.69
C ASP A 59 12.42 -27.91 -34.21
N ASP A 60 11.66 -27.31 -35.13
CA ASP A 60 10.52 -26.40 -34.86
C ASP A 60 9.49 -26.97 -33.87
N VAL A 61 9.34 -28.30 -33.84
CA VAL A 61 8.44 -29.02 -32.93
C VAL A 61 8.97 -29.00 -31.48
N THR A 62 10.29 -29.15 -31.28
CA THR A 62 10.91 -29.11 -29.95
C THR A 62 10.99 -27.69 -29.39
N ALA A 63 11.22 -26.69 -30.27
CA ALA A 63 11.17 -25.28 -29.92
C ALA A 63 9.74 -24.83 -29.52
N GLY A 64 8.71 -25.25 -30.25
CA GLY A 64 7.32 -24.95 -29.91
C GLY A 64 6.86 -25.56 -28.58
N LEU A 65 7.29 -26.79 -28.29
CA LEU A 65 6.97 -27.50 -27.04
C LEU A 65 7.70 -26.86 -25.84
N ALA A 66 8.96 -26.46 -26.00
CA ALA A 66 9.72 -25.74 -24.97
C ALA A 66 9.11 -24.36 -24.65
N VAL A 67 8.72 -23.58 -25.67
CA VAL A 67 8.06 -22.28 -25.47
C VAL A 67 6.70 -22.45 -24.77
N GLY A 68 5.90 -23.46 -25.18
CA GLY A 68 4.62 -23.76 -24.53
C GLY A 68 4.75 -24.10 -23.05
N VAL A 69 5.77 -24.89 -22.67
CA VAL A 69 6.05 -25.24 -21.27
C VAL A 69 6.52 -24.02 -20.47
N ILE A 70 7.38 -23.18 -21.03
CA ILE A 70 7.85 -21.95 -20.37
C ILE A 70 6.67 -20.99 -20.12
N VAL A 71 5.81 -20.77 -21.13
CA VAL A 71 4.63 -19.90 -20.99
C VAL A 71 3.68 -20.44 -19.93
N ALA A 72 3.40 -21.75 -19.95
CA ALA A 72 2.55 -22.39 -18.94
C ALA A 72 3.13 -22.22 -17.52
N LEU A 73 4.43 -22.42 -17.34
CA LEU A 73 5.12 -22.26 -16.06
C LEU A 73 5.08 -20.80 -15.58
N VAL A 74 5.29 -19.83 -16.47
CA VAL A 74 5.16 -18.40 -16.15
C VAL A 74 3.73 -18.06 -15.73
N CYS A 75 2.71 -18.54 -16.45
CA CYS A 75 1.31 -18.33 -16.08
C CYS A 75 0.99 -18.90 -14.69
N VAL A 76 1.47 -20.12 -14.39
CA VAL A 76 1.29 -20.74 -13.07
C VAL A 76 1.96 -19.90 -11.98
N ILE A 77 3.20 -19.46 -12.20
CA ILE A 77 3.92 -18.60 -11.27
C ILE A 77 3.15 -17.29 -11.02
N LEU A 78 2.67 -16.63 -12.07
CA LEU A 78 1.90 -15.38 -11.96
C LEU A 78 0.60 -15.57 -11.18
N ILE A 79 -0.13 -16.66 -11.41
CA ILE A 79 -1.37 -16.98 -10.67
C ILE A 79 -1.06 -17.19 -9.19
N VAL A 80 0.02 -17.93 -8.86
CA VAL A 80 0.45 -18.16 -7.48
C VAL A 80 0.84 -16.85 -6.80
N PHE A 81 1.64 -16.01 -7.45
CA PHE A 81 2.01 -14.70 -6.91
C PHE A 81 0.79 -13.79 -6.71
N MET A 82 -0.17 -13.78 -7.66
CA MET A 82 -1.41 -13.02 -7.52
C MET A 82 -2.23 -13.50 -6.33
N ALA A 83 -2.36 -14.82 -6.14
CA ALA A 83 -3.08 -15.39 -5.01
C ALA A 83 -2.42 -15.02 -3.67
N ILE A 84 -1.09 -15.13 -3.56
CA ILE A 84 -0.33 -14.71 -2.37
C ILE A 84 -0.55 -13.22 -2.10
N TRP A 85 -0.48 -12.39 -3.14
CA TRP A 85 -0.67 -10.95 -3.02
C TRP A 85 -2.07 -10.60 -2.47
N ILE A 86 -3.13 -11.23 -2.98
CA ILE A 86 -4.51 -11.02 -2.51
C ILE A 86 -4.64 -11.41 -1.04
N VAL A 87 -4.07 -12.54 -0.63
CA VAL A 87 -4.11 -13.00 0.76
C VAL A 87 -3.37 -12.03 1.68
N LEU A 88 -2.17 -11.60 1.32
CA LEU A 88 -1.39 -10.65 2.11
C LEU A 88 -2.10 -9.29 2.23
N TRP A 89 -2.69 -8.82 1.14
CA TRP A 89 -3.48 -7.59 1.14
C TRP A 89 -4.70 -7.68 2.08
N ALA A 90 -5.41 -8.81 2.07
CA ALA A 90 -6.55 -9.03 2.97
C ALA A 90 -6.12 -9.09 4.44
N VAL A 91 -5.06 -9.85 4.74
CA VAL A 91 -4.47 -9.95 6.09
C VAL A 91 -3.99 -8.59 6.59
N SER A 92 -3.34 -7.79 5.73
CA SER A 92 -2.91 -6.41 6.06
C SER A 92 -4.10 -5.52 6.39
N THR A 93 -5.20 -5.64 5.63
CA THR A 93 -6.40 -4.85 5.88
C THR A 93 -7.06 -5.21 7.22
N ILE A 94 -7.11 -6.49 7.58
CA ILE A 94 -7.62 -6.95 8.87
C ILE A 94 -6.71 -6.49 10.01
N ALA A 95 -5.39 -6.57 9.83
CA ALA A 95 -4.41 -6.11 10.81
C ALA A 95 -4.50 -4.59 11.08
N ARG A 96 -4.84 -3.76 10.07
CA ARG A 96 -5.13 -2.33 10.26
C ARG A 96 -6.32 -2.13 11.19
N GLY A 97 -7.40 -2.88 10.97
CA GLY A 97 -8.57 -2.87 11.87
C GLY A 97 -8.19 -3.25 13.31
N GLY A 98 -7.38 -4.31 13.47
CA GLY A 98 -6.89 -4.75 14.78
C GLY A 98 -6.00 -3.72 15.49
N LEU A 99 -5.15 -2.99 14.76
CA LEU A 99 -4.36 -1.88 15.30
C LEU A 99 -5.25 -0.75 15.83
N ILE A 100 -6.26 -0.36 15.05
CA ILE A 100 -7.20 0.70 15.44
C ILE A 100 -7.96 0.32 16.71
N ALA A 101 -8.57 -0.87 16.73
CA ALA A 101 -9.32 -1.37 17.88
C ALA A 101 -8.45 -1.53 19.14
N SER A 102 -7.20 -1.97 18.98
CA SER A 102 -6.30 -2.15 20.12
C SER A 102 -5.89 -0.84 20.76
N VAL A 103 -5.60 0.17 19.94
CA VAL A 103 -5.26 1.51 20.45
C VAL A 103 -6.45 2.08 21.22
N ASP A 104 -7.65 1.91 20.70
CA ASP A 104 -8.87 2.34 21.36
C ASP A 104 -9.10 1.63 22.71
N THR A 105 -8.93 0.30 22.76
CA THR A 105 -9.04 -0.50 23.98
C THR A 105 -7.98 -0.12 25.02
N ILE A 106 -6.75 0.18 24.59
CA ILE A 106 -5.67 0.61 25.51
C ILE A 106 -5.99 1.99 26.09
N GLU A 107 -6.58 2.87 25.29
CA GLU A 107 -6.99 4.20 25.70
C GLU A 107 -8.31 4.23 26.48
N SER A 108 -9.12 3.16 26.47
CA SER A 108 -10.24 3.02 27.42
C SER A 108 -9.79 2.56 28.80
N GLY A 109 -8.49 2.26 28.98
CA GLY A 109 -7.90 1.77 30.21
C GLY A 109 -7.82 0.24 30.31
N GLU A 110 -8.37 -0.46 29.33
CA GLU A 110 -8.35 -1.92 29.25
C GLU A 110 -6.99 -2.44 28.74
N LYS A 111 -6.76 -3.75 28.92
CA LYS A 111 -5.58 -4.43 28.35
C LYS A 111 -6.00 -5.05 27.01
N SER A 112 -5.24 -4.76 25.97
CA SER A 112 -5.39 -5.42 24.67
C SER A 112 -4.29 -6.47 24.46
N SER A 113 -4.59 -7.49 23.68
CA SER A 113 -3.69 -8.57 23.30
C SER A 113 -3.81 -8.88 21.82
N PHE A 114 -2.82 -9.57 21.24
CA PHE A 114 -2.83 -9.93 19.81
C PHE A 114 -4.10 -10.66 19.37
N SER A 115 -4.58 -11.62 20.16
CA SER A 115 -5.78 -12.40 19.81
C SER A 115 -7.04 -11.54 19.84
N GLN A 116 -7.17 -10.63 20.80
CA GLN A 116 -8.31 -9.71 20.87
C GLN A 116 -8.27 -8.72 19.71
N ALA A 117 -7.10 -8.18 19.40
CA ALA A 117 -6.87 -7.28 18.27
C ALA A 117 -7.22 -7.93 16.92
N TRP A 118 -6.72 -9.14 16.70
CA TRP A 118 -7.01 -9.90 15.49
C TRP A 118 -8.49 -10.26 15.40
N GLY A 119 -9.10 -10.68 16.50
CA GLY A 119 -10.54 -10.98 16.57
C GLY A 119 -11.41 -9.76 16.26
N ALA A 120 -11.04 -8.58 16.77
CA ALA A 120 -11.74 -7.32 16.48
C ALA A 120 -11.66 -6.95 15.00
N GLY A 121 -10.46 -7.02 14.40
CA GLY A 121 -10.29 -6.82 12.96
C GLY A 121 -11.06 -7.85 12.12
N TRP A 122 -11.06 -9.11 12.54
CA TRP A 122 -11.73 -10.21 11.86
C TRP A 122 -13.26 -10.06 11.86
N HIS A 123 -13.84 -9.65 12.99
CA HIS A 123 -15.29 -9.42 13.11
C HIS A 123 -15.80 -8.40 12.07
N ARG A 124 -14.94 -7.45 11.68
CA ARG A 124 -15.21 -6.42 10.66
C ARG A 124 -14.44 -6.65 9.36
N ALA A 125 -13.95 -7.86 9.11
CA ALA A 125 -13.13 -8.14 7.92
C ALA A 125 -13.86 -7.76 6.61
N TRP A 126 -15.14 -8.13 6.46
CA TRP A 126 -15.90 -7.85 5.25
C TRP A 126 -16.11 -6.36 5.00
N THR A 127 -16.38 -5.57 6.05
CA THR A 127 -16.53 -4.12 5.92
C THR A 127 -15.19 -3.44 5.65
N LEU A 128 -14.12 -3.87 6.33
CA LEU A 128 -12.77 -3.37 6.09
C LEU A 128 -12.27 -3.69 4.67
N LEU A 129 -12.53 -4.90 4.16
CA LEU A 129 -12.23 -5.27 2.78
C LEU A 129 -13.07 -4.47 1.78
N GLY A 130 -14.36 -4.26 2.06
CA GLY A 130 -15.20 -3.38 1.23
C GLY A 130 -14.67 -1.95 1.16
N ILE A 131 -14.22 -1.40 2.30
CA ILE A 131 -13.58 -0.08 2.37
C ILE A 131 -12.24 -0.09 1.61
N SER A 132 -11.46 -1.16 1.66
CA SER A 132 -10.15 -1.22 0.99
C SER A 132 -10.22 -1.43 -0.52
N ILE A 133 -11.31 -2.00 -1.03
CA ILE A 133 -11.55 -2.19 -2.48
C ILE A 133 -11.85 -0.87 -3.19
N LEU A 134 -12.58 0.05 -2.54
CA LEU A 134 -13.08 1.26 -3.21
C LEU A 134 -11.96 2.14 -3.82
N PRO A 135 -10.83 2.40 -3.14
CA PRO A 135 -9.71 3.13 -3.74
C PRO A 135 -8.93 2.32 -4.78
N ALA A 136 -9.07 1.00 -4.82
CA ALA A 136 -8.41 0.14 -5.79
C ALA A 136 -9.11 0.16 -7.16
N ILE A 137 -10.41 0.49 -7.21
CA ILE A 137 -11.20 0.50 -8.47
C ILE A 137 -10.60 1.43 -9.53
N PRO A 138 -10.31 2.73 -9.25
CA PRO A 138 -9.76 3.61 -10.29
C PRO A 138 -8.36 3.19 -10.73
N GLY A 139 -7.56 2.64 -9.81
CA GLY A 139 -6.25 2.07 -10.14
C GLY A 139 -6.36 0.84 -11.05
N PHE A 140 -7.32 -0.03 -10.80
CA PHE A 140 -7.61 -1.19 -11.66
C PHE A 140 -8.12 -0.77 -13.04
N ILE A 141 -8.99 0.26 -13.13
CA ILE A 141 -9.44 0.84 -14.40
C ILE A 141 -8.25 1.39 -15.18
N LEU A 142 -7.37 2.17 -14.53
CA LEU A 142 -6.16 2.70 -15.17
C LEU A 142 -5.28 1.57 -15.71
N LEU A 143 -5.05 0.53 -14.91
CA LEU A 143 -4.28 -0.65 -15.31
C LEU A 143 -4.89 -1.35 -16.53
N LEU A 144 -6.21 -1.58 -16.54
CA LEU A 144 -6.89 -2.19 -17.68
C LEU A 144 -6.76 -1.32 -18.93
N VAL A 145 -6.95 0.00 -18.83
CA VAL A 145 -6.80 0.90 -19.98
C VAL A 145 -5.37 0.88 -20.51
N VAL A 146 -4.36 0.91 -19.63
CA VAL A 146 -2.95 0.82 -20.04
C VAL A 146 -2.66 -0.52 -20.73
N LEU A 147 -3.11 -1.64 -20.17
CA LEU A 147 -2.90 -2.96 -20.79
C LEU A 147 -3.59 -3.08 -22.15
N LEU A 148 -4.82 -2.59 -22.27
CA LEU A 148 -5.55 -2.55 -23.54
C LEU A 148 -4.87 -1.64 -24.56
N ALA A 149 -4.40 -0.48 -24.13
CA ALA A 149 -3.71 0.48 -24.99
C ALA A 149 -2.36 -0.08 -25.50
N LEU A 150 -1.58 -0.72 -24.62
CA LEU A 150 -0.33 -1.40 -24.99
C LEU A 150 -0.57 -2.62 -25.89
N GLY A 151 -1.59 -3.43 -25.59
CA GLY A 151 -1.97 -4.58 -26.41
C GLY A 151 -2.46 -4.17 -27.79
N ALA A 152 -3.32 -3.14 -27.87
CA ALA A 152 -3.78 -2.57 -29.12
C ALA A 152 -2.62 -1.97 -29.93
N TYR A 153 -1.68 -1.28 -29.28
CA TYR A 153 -0.49 -0.75 -29.93
C TYR A 153 0.41 -1.84 -30.49
N GLY A 154 0.75 -2.84 -29.68
CA GLY A 154 1.60 -3.96 -30.09
C GLY A 154 0.97 -4.78 -31.21
N GLY A 155 -0.33 -5.06 -31.11
CA GLY A 155 -1.08 -5.76 -32.16
C GLY A 155 -1.20 -4.95 -33.45
N PHE A 156 -1.47 -3.64 -33.36
CA PHE A 156 -1.55 -2.76 -34.53
C PHE A 156 -0.19 -2.64 -35.23
N PHE A 157 0.90 -2.49 -34.48
CA PHE A 157 2.25 -2.43 -35.03
C PHE A 157 2.68 -3.75 -35.68
N ALA A 158 2.34 -4.89 -35.07
CA ALA A 158 2.65 -6.21 -35.64
C ALA A 158 1.93 -6.47 -36.98
N LEU A 159 0.73 -5.90 -37.17
CA LEU A 159 -0.08 -6.13 -38.39
C LEU A 159 0.14 -5.06 -39.47
N PHE A 160 0.45 -3.82 -39.09
CA PHE A 160 0.43 -2.65 -39.98
C PHE A 160 1.67 -1.74 -39.85
N GLY A 161 2.70 -2.18 -39.11
CA GLY A 161 3.87 -1.38 -38.74
C GLY A 161 4.60 -0.75 -39.92
N ASP A 162 4.81 -1.49 -41.00
CA ASP A 162 5.58 -1.00 -42.17
C ASP A 162 4.89 0.13 -42.94
N THR A 163 3.56 0.25 -42.83
CA THR A 163 2.76 1.26 -43.56
C THR A 163 2.46 2.49 -42.71
N PHE A 164 2.29 2.33 -41.40
CA PHE A 164 1.81 3.39 -40.50
C PHE A 164 2.78 3.77 -39.36
N ALA A 165 3.99 3.21 -39.32
CA ALA A 165 5.04 3.57 -38.36
C ALA A 165 5.26 5.09 -38.18
N PRO A 166 5.17 5.95 -39.21
CA PRO A 166 5.32 7.39 -39.04
C PRO A 166 4.08 8.10 -38.46
N LEU A 167 2.89 7.49 -38.55
CA LEU A 167 1.61 8.13 -38.22
C LEU A 167 1.12 7.80 -36.80
N VAL A 168 1.43 6.58 -36.30
CA VAL A 168 1.06 6.12 -34.96
C VAL A 168 2.30 6.07 -34.06
N GLY A 169 2.85 7.25 -33.79
CA GLY A 169 3.99 7.37 -32.87
C GLY A 169 3.61 6.98 -31.44
N THR A 170 4.55 6.38 -30.70
CA THR A 170 4.44 6.09 -29.25
C THR A 170 4.00 7.31 -28.42
N ALA A 171 4.24 8.52 -28.93
CA ALA A 171 3.82 9.78 -28.34
C ALA A 171 2.29 9.88 -28.14
N GLY A 172 1.47 9.36 -29.07
CA GLY A 172 0.01 9.43 -28.95
C GLY A 172 -0.53 8.63 -27.76
N LEU A 173 0.00 7.43 -27.55
CA LEU A 173 -0.32 6.59 -26.38
C LEU A 173 0.16 7.20 -25.07
N GLY A 174 1.37 7.77 -25.08
CA GLY A 174 1.90 8.49 -23.92
C GLY A 174 0.97 9.61 -23.48
N ILE A 175 0.46 10.41 -24.43
CA ILE A 175 -0.47 11.52 -24.15
C ILE A 175 -1.81 11.00 -23.60
N THR A 176 -2.41 9.98 -24.21
CA THR A 176 -3.69 9.41 -23.72
C THR A 176 -3.57 8.84 -22.30
N ILE A 177 -2.49 8.09 -22.03
CA ILE A 177 -2.23 7.53 -20.70
C ILE A 177 -1.95 8.67 -19.69
N ALA A 178 -1.18 9.68 -20.07
CA ALA A 178 -0.90 10.83 -19.21
C ALA A 178 -2.16 11.62 -18.84
N VAL A 179 -3.06 11.87 -19.80
CA VAL A 179 -4.33 12.57 -19.55
C VAL A 179 -5.22 11.77 -18.59
N LEU A 180 -5.35 10.46 -18.79
CA LEU A 180 -6.12 9.60 -17.90
C LEU A 180 -5.50 9.52 -16.50
N ALA A 181 -4.17 9.42 -16.41
CA ALA A 181 -3.46 9.42 -15.14
C ALA A 181 -3.67 10.74 -14.38
N CYS A 182 -3.64 11.90 -15.05
CA CYS A 182 -3.91 13.20 -14.44
C CYS A 182 -5.30 13.31 -13.80
N ILE A 183 -6.29 12.56 -14.28
CA ILE A 183 -7.65 12.54 -13.71
C ILE A 183 -7.78 11.48 -12.61
N LEU A 184 -7.29 10.26 -12.86
CA LEU A 184 -7.47 9.13 -11.96
C LEU A 184 -6.55 9.17 -10.73
N VAL A 185 -5.31 9.67 -10.86
CA VAL A 185 -4.36 9.73 -9.75
C VAL A 185 -4.86 10.60 -8.60
N PRO A 186 -5.37 11.83 -8.81
CA PRO A 186 -5.97 12.62 -7.74
C PRO A 186 -7.14 11.90 -7.06
N ILE A 187 -7.98 11.20 -7.83
CA ILE A 187 -9.12 10.45 -7.28
C ILE A 187 -8.63 9.32 -6.37
N VAL A 188 -7.64 8.53 -6.81
CA VAL A 188 -7.03 7.46 -5.99
C VAL A 188 -6.43 8.02 -4.72
N LEU A 189 -5.73 9.16 -4.80
CA LEU A 189 -5.10 9.80 -3.64
C LEU A 189 -6.15 10.25 -2.62
N VAL A 190 -7.22 10.93 -3.06
CA VAL A 190 -8.31 11.36 -2.18
C VAL A 190 -9.02 10.16 -1.55
N LEU A 191 -9.34 9.12 -2.33
CA LEU A 191 -9.97 7.91 -1.80
C LEU A 191 -9.06 7.16 -0.83
N SER A 192 -7.75 7.18 -1.03
CA SER A 192 -6.77 6.57 -0.11
C SER A 192 -6.67 7.33 1.21
N ILE A 193 -6.73 8.66 1.16
CA ILE A 193 -6.83 9.48 2.38
C ILE A 193 -8.14 9.16 3.09
N LEU A 194 -9.28 9.24 2.40
CA LEU A 194 -10.59 8.97 2.99
C LEU A 194 -10.73 7.55 3.53
N ARG A 195 -10.10 6.56 2.90
CA ARG A 195 -10.03 5.19 3.40
C ARG A 195 -9.46 5.12 4.81
N ASN A 196 -8.40 5.87 5.12
CA ASN A 196 -7.82 5.88 6.47
C ASN A 196 -8.84 6.35 7.53
N PHE A 197 -9.63 7.38 7.21
CA PHE A 197 -10.68 7.87 8.11
C PHE A 197 -11.88 6.92 8.16
N ALA A 198 -12.26 6.31 7.02
CA ALA A 198 -13.34 5.34 6.94
C ALA A 198 -13.04 4.06 7.74
N GLU A 199 -11.81 3.53 7.70
CA GLU A 199 -11.40 2.37 8.51
C GLU A 199 -11.56 2.67 10.02
N ARG A 200 -11.26 3.90 10.46
CA ARG A 200 -11.43 4.34 11.85
C ARG A 200 -12.91 4.48 12.23
N ALA A 201 -13.69 5.12 11.38
CA ALA A 201 -15.14 5.24 11.58
C ALA A 201 -15.83 3.86 11.63
N CYS A 202 -15.39 2.90 10.81
CA CYS A 202 -15.90 1.54 10.83
C CYS A 202 -15.59 0.82 12.14
N MET A 203 -14.33 0.88 12.60
CA MET A 203 -13.89 0.15 13.79
C MET A 203 -14.40 0.76 15.10
N LEU A 204 -14.42 2.08 15.20
CA LEU A 204 -14.74 2.79 16.44
C LEU A 204 -16.25 3.07 16.56
N GLU A 205 -16.92 3.39 15.45
CA GLU A 205 -18.34 3.75 15.46
C GLU A 205 -19.25 2.64 14.91
N ASN A 206 -18.71 1.46 14.60
CA ASN A 206 -19.45 0.29 14.10
C ASN A 206 -20.28 0.53 12.82
N LEU A 207 -19.79 1.39 11.93
CA LEU A 207 -20.47 1.76 10.69
C LEU A 207 -20.21 0.78 9.53
N GLY A 208 -21.15 0.71 8.59
CA GLY A 208 -21.00 -0.02 7.32
C GLY A 208 -20.15 0.75 6.30
N VAL A 209 -19.78 0.10 5.19
CA VAL A 209 -18.80 0.62 4.20
C VAL A 209 -19.09 2.06 3.75
N ILE A 210 -20.31 2.34 3.28
CA ILE A 210 -20.67 3.66 2.73
C ILE A 210 -20.78 4.71 3.84
N ASP A 211 -21.36 4.34 4.98
CA ASP A 211 -21.54 5.24 6.12
C ASP A 211 -20.19 5.60 6.75
N SER A 212 -19.23 4.68 6.77
CA SER A 212 -17.85 4.95 7.17
C SER A 212 -17.18 6.02 6.32
N TYR A 213 -17.39 6.01 5.00
CA TYR A 213 -16.87 7.05 4.12
C TYR A 213 -17.53 8.40 4.37
N ARG A 214 -18.86 8.43 4.50
CA ARG A 214 -19.62 9.67 4.80
C ARG A 214 -19.19 10.27 6.13
N ARG A 215 -19.00 9.43 7.15
CA ARG A 215 -18.51 9.85 8.45
C ARG A 215 -17.07 10.36 8.36
N GLY A 216 -16.20 9.63 7.68
CA GLY A 216 -14.81 10.03 7.44
C GLY A 216 -14.69 11.38 6.73
N THR A 217 -15.52 11.63 5.71
CA THR A 217 -15.57 12.93 5.02
C THR A 217 -16.06 14.04 5.95
N ASN A 218 -17.11 13.80 6.74
CA ASN A 218 -17.64 14.80 7.67
C ASN A 218 -16.58 15.19 8.71
N VAL A 219 -15.96 14.21 9.38
CA VAL A 219 -14.92 14.47 10.39
C VAL A 219 -13.70 15.17 9.79
N LEU A 220 -13.25 14.76 8.60
CA LEU A 220 -12.15 15.40 7.90
C LEU A 220 -12.47 16.86 7.56
N THR A 221 -13.64 17.14 6.97
CA THR A 221 -14.05 18.50 6.60
C THR A 221 -14.26 19.42 7.80
N SER A 222 -14.76 18.89 8.92
CA SER A 222 -14.93 19.65 10.16
C SER A 222 -13.61 19.97 10.85
N ASN A 223 -12.56 19.18 10.62
CA ASN A 223 -11.27 19.30 11.31
C ASN A 223 -10.07 19.44 10.34
N LEU A 224 -10.27 20.04 9.16
CA LEU A 224 -9.23 20.13 8.13
C LEU A 224 -7.94 20.78 8.63
N GLY A 225 -8.05 21.84 9.44
CA GLY A 225 -6.87 22.53 9.98
C GLY A 225 -5.99 21.62 10.82
N GLU A 226 -6.58 20.89 11.76
CA GLU A 226 -5.85 19.96 12.64
C GLU A 226 -5.37 18.71 11.86
N ALA A 227 -6.19 18.20 10.93
CA ALA A 227 -5.83 17.08 10.08
C ALA A 227 -4.62 17.40 9.17
N ILE A 228 -4.57 18.61 8.59
CA ILE A 228 -3.44 19.07 7.78
C ILE A 228 -2.17 19.17 8.64
N ILE A 229 -2.27 19.68 9.87
CA ILE A 229 -1.11 19.77 10.77
C ILE A 229 -0.57 18.37 11.09
N LEU A 230 -1.42 17.40 11.40
CA LEU A 230 -1.00 16.02 11.63
C LEU A 230 -0.41 15.36 10.38
N PHE A 231 -0.94 15.68 9.19
CA PHE A 231 -0.41 15.21 7.93
C PHE A 231 0.98 15.77 7.64
N LEU A 232 1.20 17.08 7.85
CA LEU A 232 2.51 17.72 7.75
C LEU A 232 3.50 17.13 8.76
N LEU A 233 3.03 16.80 9.95
CA LEU A 233 3.83 16.16 10.97
C LEU A 233 4.22 14.74 10.55
N GLN A 234 3.29 13.95 10.01
CA GLN A 234 3.58 12.63 9.45
C GLN A 234 4.63 12.71 8.33
N ILE A 235 4.52 13.69 7.43
CA ILE A 235 5.53 13.94 6.38
C ILE A 235 6.89 14.24 7.03
N ALA A 236 6.95 15.13 8.02
CA ALA A 236 8.18 15.45 8.72
C ALA A 236 8.81 14.21 9.38
N ILE A 237 8.01 13.35 10.01
CA ILE A 237 8.47 12.07 10.58
C ILE A 237 9.04 11.17 9.50
N PHE A 238 8.37 11.02 8.35
CA PHE A 238 8.89 10.20 7.26
C PHE A 238 10.20 10.75 6.68
N ILE A 239 10.36 12.06 6.58
CA ILE A 239 11.62 12.68 6.15
C ILE A 239 12.72 12.38 7.15
N VAL A 240 12.49 12.61 8.44
CA VAL A 240 13.47 12.36 9.50
C VAL A 240 13.86 10.88 9.54
N LEU A 241 12.88 9.97 9.53
CA LEU A 241 13.14 8.53 9.48
C LEU A 241 13.83 8.12 8.19
N GLY A 242 13.46 8.69 7.05
CA GLY A 242 14.07 8.42 5.75
C GLY A 242 15.55 8.81 5.73
N ILE A 243 15.89 9.99 6.25
CA ILE A 243 17.28 10.45 6.36
C ILE A 243 18.07 9.58 7.35
N LEU A 244 17.53 9.37 8.55
CA LEU A 244 18.19 8.60 9.61
C LEU A 244 18.41 7.14 9.20
N LEU A 245 17.43 6.55 8.51
CA LEU A 245 17.45 5.17 8.08
C LEU A 245 17.97 4.98 6.65
N PHE A 246 18.46 6.04 5.99
CA PHE A 246 18.92 5.95 4.60
C PHE A 246 20.09 4.96 4.46
N LEU A 247 21.18 5.24 5.18
CA LEU A 247 22.40 4.43 5.14
C LEU A 247 22.20 3.02 5.72
N PRO A 248 21.61 2.84 6.93
CA PRO A 248 21.35 1.49 7.43
C PRO A 248 20.32 0.78 6.56
N GLY A 249 19.30 1.47 6.03
CA GLY A 249 18.32 0.90 5.10
C GLY A 249 18.97 0.32 3.86
N LEU A 250 19.95 1.00 3.28
CA LEU A 250 20.71 0.49 2.13
C LEU A 250 21.49 -0.79 2.47
N ILE A 251 22.12 -0.85 3.65
CA ILE A 251 22.82 -2.05 4.15
C ILE A 251 21.82 -3.19 4.39
N LEU A 252 20.67 -2.90 5.00
CA LEU A 252 19.62 -3.87 5.27
C LEU A 252 19.03 -4.45 3.98
N ILE A 253 18.88 -3.64 2.93
CA ILE A 253 18.37 -4.08 1.63
C ILE A 253 19.36 -5.01 0.93
N LEU A 254 20.65 -4.64 0.91
CA LEU A 254 21.71 -5.42 0.25
C LEU A 254 21.97 -6.76 0.93
N CYS A 255 21.72 -6.87 2.23
CA CYS A 255 21.90 -8.09 3.00
C CYS A 255 20.56 -8.76 3.27
N CYS A 256 20.22 -9.80 2.50
CA CYS A 256 18.97 -10.56 2.65
C CYS A 256 18.75 -11.09 4.08
N CYS A 257 19.83 -11.37 4.82
CA CYS A 257 19.76 -11.82 6.22
C CYS A 257 19.16 -10.77 7.17
N LEU A 258 19.18 -9.48 6.79
CA LEU A 258 18.71 -8.38 7.62
C LEU A 258 17.31 -7.87 7.23
N TRP A 259 16.66 -8.47 6.23
CA TRP A 259 15.28 -8.16 5.86
C TRP A 259 14.26 -8.31 7.00
N PRO A 260 14.37 -9.31 7.90
CA PRO A 260 13.46 -9.39 9.05
C PRO A 260 13.53 -8.15 9.94
N LEU A 261 14.71 -7.56 10.12
CA LEU A 261 14.87 -6.33 10.89
C LEU A 261 14.20 -5.14 10.20
N LEU A 262 14.33 -5.05 8.88
CA LEU A 262 13.65 -4.02 8.09
C LEU A 262 12.12 -4.13 8.20
N LEU A 263 11.57 -5.35 8.18
CA LEU A 263 10.14 -5.57 8.39
C LEU A 263 9.69 -5.14 9.80
N VAL A 264 10.47 -5.41 10.84
CA VAL A 264 10.17 -4.97 12.21
C VAL A 264 10.13 -3.44 12.29
N VAL A 265 11.08 -2.74 11.66
CA VAL A 265 11.10 -1.28 11.62
C VAL A 265 9.87 -0.73 10.88
N GLN A 266 9.55 -1.27 9.70
CA GLN A 266 8.35 -0.88 8.94
C GLN A 266 7.07 -1.16 9.74
N GLY A 267 7.01 -2.30 10.41
CA GLY A 267 5.90 -2.68 11.27
C GLY A 267 5.72 -1.71 12.43
N ALA A 268 6.80 -1.35 13.13
CA ALA A 268 6.76 -0.37 14.21
C ALA A 268 6.29 1.01 13.72
N VAL A 269 6.78 1.48 12.57
CA VAL A 269 6.34 2.75 11.96
C VAL A 269 4.85 2.69 11.60
N SER A 270 4.38 1.60 11.01
CA SER A 270 2.96 1.45 10.65
C SER A 270 2.04 1.41 11.88
N ALA A 271 2.46 0.74 12.96
CA ALA A 271 1.74 0.68 14.22
C ALA A 271 1.69 2.06 14.89
N PHE A 272 2.81 2.78 14.90
CA PHE A 272 2.90 4.15 15.42
C PHE A 272 1.99 5.12 14.67
N LEU A 273 2.01 5.09 13.33
CA LEU A 273 1.15 5.95 12.53
C LEU A 273 -0.32 5.58 12.73
N SER A 274 -0.65 4.29 12.79
CA SER A 274 -2.00 3.84 13.10
C SER A 274 -2.47 4.41 14.44
N ALA A 275 -1.64 4.29 15.49
CA ALA A 275 -1.94 4.81 16.83
C ALA A 275 -2.08 6.33 16.83
N LEU A 276 -1.14 7.07 16.23
CA LEU A 276 -1.17 8.53 16.14
C LEU A 276 -2.49 9.05 15.58
N TRP A 277 -2.92 8.50 14.44
CA TRP A 277 -4.15 8.90 13.78
C TRP A 277 -5.41 8.40 14.48
N THR A 278 -5.35 7.26 15.17
CA THR A 278 -6.48 6.81 16.02
C THR A 278 -6.67 7.74 17.21
N LEU A 279 -5.58 8.13 17.90
CA LEU A 279 -5.67 9.10 19.01
C LEU A 279 -6.21 10.46 18.53
N ALA A 280 -5.77 10.94 17.37
CA ALA A 280 -6.30 12.16 16.77
C ALA A 280 -7.78 12.04 16.38
N TRP A 281 -8.21 10.86 15.89
CA TRP A 281 -9.61 10.63 15.62
C TRP A 281 -10.45 10.72 16.89
N ARG A 282 -10.01 10.10 17.99
CA ARG A 282 -10.68 10.17 19.30
C ARG A 282 -10.84 11.60 19.81
N THR A 283 -9.82 12.45 19.63
CA THR A 283 -9.90 13.86 20.03
C THR A 283 -10.89 14.65 19.17
N TRP A 284 -11.03 14.32 17.88
CA TRP A 284 -12.03 14.95 16.99
C TRP A 284 -13.46 14.47 17.23
N THR A 285 -13.66 13.22 17.67
CA THR A 285 -14.99 12.65 17.92
C THR A 285 -15.49 12.87 19.35
N GLY A 286 -14.68 13.48 20.22
CA GLY A 286 -15.07 13.80 21.60
C GLY A 286 -15.04 12.60 22.55
N GLU A 287 -14.26 11.57 22.21
CA GLU A 287 -14.02 10.42 23.10
C GLU A 287 -13.17 10.81 24.33
N PRO A 288 -13.28 10.08 25.45
CA PRO A 288 -12.69 10.48 26.74
C PRO A 288 -11.18 10.78 26.64
N PRO A 289 -10.70 11.75 27.45
CA PRO A 289 -9.32 12.24 27.37
C PRO A 289 -8.30 11.12 27.57
N LEU A 290 -7.17 11.25 26.87
CA LEU A 290 -6.07 10.27 26.84
C LEU A 290 -5.79 9.71 28.23
N VAL A 291 -5.89 8.38 28.40
CA VAL A 291 -5.65 7.75 29.70
C VAL A 291 -4.16 7.83 29.99
N GLU A 292 -3.78 8.77 30.85
CA GLU A 292 -2.41 8.95 31.30
C GLU A 292 -2.04 7.81 32.26
N LYS A 293 -1.68 6.67 31.67
CA LYS A 293 -1.07 5.58 32.41
C LYS A 293 0.32 6.06 32.81
N ALA A 294 0.51 6.34 34.10
CA ALA A 294 1.83 6.57 34.69
C ALA A 294 2.78 5.46 34.21
N PRO A 295 4.05 5.79 33.89
CA PRO A 295 5.01 4.78 33.45
C PRO A 295 5.06 3.68 34.51
N GLN A 296 4.74 2.45 34.11
CA GLN A 296 4.91 1.31 35.00
C GLN A 296 6.41 1.22 35.27
N ALA A 297 6.79 1.51 36.52
CA ALA A 297 8.13 1.26 37.02
C ALA A 297 8.44 -0.21 36.74
N VAL A 298 9.49 -0.42 35.96
CA VAL A 298 10.12 -1.73 35.72
C VAL A 298 10.59 -2.29 37.05
#